data_AF-F8F028-F1
#
_entry.id   AF-F8F028-F1
#
_cell.length_a   1.000
_cell.length_b   1.000
_cell.length_c   1.000
_cell.angle_alpha   90.00
_cell.angle_beta   90.00
_cell.angle_gamma   90.00
#
_symmetry.space_group_name_H-M   'P 1'
#
loop_
_entity.id
_entity.type
_entity.pdbx_description
1 polymer ?
#
loop_
_entity_poly.entity_id
_entity_poly.type
_entity_poly.pdbx_seq_one_letter_code
_entity_poly.pdbx_strand_id
1 'polypeptide(L)'
;MPVILFLGWLIVISPVHGSKLQIAMFLVIAFLPWLRNLKILDKRIILLTVALTAIFIAGLLFRGFDLRKPQQLVSGIFYYFNTLDLLVVAVRDFRPSFLTTFFLPFNKFLTPFGLSNPNLYYDMNHFLTAMYFPEAWQIRATQQWPVETDLYLNFYFFGGLWIFFLYMYWLNKLCRYLESRNDLGGWLASFWLTMILISHLRGSLYNHTDFYVFPMILMVYLLLKRYKFDPAQL
;
A
#
# COMPACT_ATOMS: atom_id res chain seq x y z
N MET A 1 28.52 3.44 -8.03
CA MET A 1 28.66 2.00 -8.38
C MET A 1 27.59 1.12 -7.74
N PRO A 2 27.37 1.10 -6.41
CA PRO A 2 26.35 0.22 -5.79
C PRO A 2 24.91 0.54 -6.19
N VAL A 3 24.57 1.82 -6.38
CA VAL A 3 23.24 2.24 -6.86
C VAL A 3 22.95 1.72 -8.27
N ILE A 4 23.93 1.77 -9.16
CA ILE A 4 23.77 1.31 -10.56
C ILE A 4 23.58 -0.22 -10.59
N LEU A 5 24.34 -0.95 -9.77
CA LEU A 5 24.19 -2.40 -9.62
C LEU A 5 22.82 -2.76 -9.02
N PHE A 6 22.33 -1.99 -8.04
CA PHE A 6 21.00 -2.18 -7.46
C PHE A 6 19.87 -1.88 -8.46
N LEU A 7 20.01 -0.83 -9.27
CA LEU A 7 19.06 -0.53 -10.35
C LEU A 7 19.08 -1.62 -11.43
N GLY A 8 20.26 -2.13 -11.80
CA GLY A 8 20.40 -3.26 -12.71
C GLY A 8 19.74 -4.53 -12.16
N TRP A 9 19.95 -4.83 -10.88
CA TRP A 9 19.28 -5.93 -10.19
C TRP A 9 17.76 -5.75 -10.18
N LEU A 10 17.26 -4.55 -9.85
CA LEU A 10 15.81 -4.23 -9.87
C LEU A 10 15.17 -4.49 -11.24
N ILE A 11 15.88 -4.16 -12.34
CA ILE A 11 15.39 -4.45 -13.70
C ILE A 11 15.28 -5.96 -13.93
N VAL A 12 16.32 -6.72 -13.55
CA VAL A 12 16.36 -8.19 -13.72
C VAL A 12 15.28 -8.89 -12.90
N ILE A 13 15.02 -8.44 -11.67
CA ILE A 13 14.02 -9.05 -10.78
C ILE A 13 12.59 -8.53 -10.98
N SER A 14 12.42 -7.48 -11.78
CA SER A 14 11.12 -6.87 -12.06
C SER A 14 10.04 -7.84 -12.57
N PRO A 15 10.33 -8.89 -13.36
CA PRO A 15 9.31 -9.86 -13.78
C PRO A 15 8.83 -10.76 -12.64
N VAL A 16 9.63 -10.94 -11.60
CA VAL A 16 9.35 -11.81 -10.45
C VAL A 16 8.68 -11.02 -9.31
N HIS A 17 9.00 -9.73 -9.18
CA HIS A 17 8.34 -8.84 -8.24
C HIS A 17 6.99 -8.39 -8.82
N GLY A 18 5.93 -9.14 -8.48
CA GLY A 18 4.57 -8.95 -9.00
C GLY A 18 3.91 -7.60 -8.68
N SER A 19 4.61 -6.65 -8.04
CA SER A 19 4.06 -5.34 -7.69
C SER A 19 4.97 -4.21 -8.15
N LYS A 20 4.49 -3.41 -9.10
CA LYS A 20 5.09 -2.15 -9.56
C LYS A 20 5.36 -1.18 -8.39
N LEU A 21 4.54 -1.26 -7.34
CA LEU A 21 4.71 -0.52 -6.10
C LEU A 21 5.99 -0.96 -5.36
N GLN A 22 6.37 -2.23 -5.39
CA GLN A 22 7.60 -2.71 -4.74
C GLN A 22 8.84 -2.14 -5.41
N ILE A 23 8.89 -2.11 -6.74
CA ILE A 23 10.01 -1.50 -7.49
C ILE A 23 10.11 0.00 -7.17
N ALA A 24 8.98 0.71 -7.16
CA ALA A 24 8.94 2.12 -6.78
C ALA A 24 9.38 2.34 -5.33
N MET A 25 8.91 1.52 -4.39
CA MET A 25 9.32 1.57 -2.98
C MET A 25 10.82 1.31 -2.83
N PHE A 26 11.38 0.29 -3.47
CA PHE A 26 12.81 0.00 -3.44
C PHE A 26 13.65 1.13 -4.02
N LEU A 27 13.16 1.78 -5.07
CA LEU A 27 13.82 2.96 -5.64
C LEU A 27 13.83 4.12 -4.63
N VAL A 28 12.69 4.45 -4.02
CA VAL A 28 12.63 5.51 -3.00
C VAL A 28 13.51 5.17 -1.78
N ILE A 29 13.50 3.92 -1.33
CA ILE A 29 14.36 3.40 -0.26
C ILE A 29 15.84 3.62 -0.58
N ALA A 30 16.26 3.31 -1.81
CA ALA A 30 17.64 3.49 -2.24
C ALA A 30 18.09 4.96 -2.22
N PHE A 31 17.16 5.90 -2.44
CA PHE A 31 17.44 7.33 -2.41
C PHE A 31 17.12 8.01 -1.06
N LEU A 32 16.54 7.29 -0.10
CA LEU A 32 16.05 7.84 1.17
C LEU A 32 17.08 8.69 1.94
N PRO A 33 18.38 8.30 2.06
CA PRO A 33 19.40 9.12 2.71
C PRO A 33 19.54 10.51 2.09
N TRP A 34 19.39 10.61 0.77
CA TRP A 34 19.49 11.88 0.06
C TRP A 34 18.19 12.66 0.07
N LEU A 35 17.04 11.98 0.04
CA LEU A 35 15.72 12.62 -0.02
C LEU A 35 15.34 13.37 1.27
N ARG A 36 15.81 12.88 2.41
CA ARG A 36 15.44 13.41 3.73
C ARG A 36 15.61 14.93 3.89
N ASN A 37 16.69 15.48 3.36
CA ASN A 37 17.06 16.89 3.57
C ASN A 37 16.66 17.79 2.40
N LEU A 38 15.94 17.25 1.41
CA LEU A 38 15.56 18.00 0.23
C LEU A 38 14.30 18.81 0.49
N LYS A 39 14.29 20.04 -0.03
CA LYS A 39 13.07 20.84 -0.12
C LYS A 39 12.17 20.23 -1.20
N ILE A 40 10.85 20.32 -1.01
CA ILE A 40 9.83 19.77 -1.93
C ILE A 40 10.07 20.18 -3.39
N LEU A 41 10.55 21.40 -3.62
CA LEU A 41 10.81 21.98 -4.96
C LEU A 41 12.25 21.79 -5.46
N ASP A 42 13.04 20.91 -4.83
CA ASP A 42 14.39 20.61 -5.30
C ASP A 42 14.34 19.83 -6.63
N LYS A 43 15.23 20.19 -7.58
CA LYS A 43 15.31 19.57 -8.91
C LYS A 43 15.45 18.03 -8.83
N ARG A 44 16.10 17.51 -7.79
CA ARG A 44 16.28 16.07 -7.56
C ARG A 44 14.96 15.37 -7.23
N ILE A 45 14.09 16.02 -6.42
CA ILE A 45 12.74 15.49 -6.14
C ILE A 45 11.90 15.54 -7.40
N ILE A 46 11.94 16.66 -8.15
CA ILE A 46 11.20 16.78 -9.41
C ILE A 46 11.60 15.66 -10.37
N LEU A 47 12.91 15.40 -10.53
CA LEU A 47 13.41 14.33 -11.38
C LEU A 47 12.96 12.94 -10.89
N LEU A 48 13.00 12.69 -9.58
CA LEU A 48 12.51 11.45 -9.00
C LEU A 48 11.02 11.26 -9.27
N THR A 49 10.20 12.30 -9.10
CA THR A 49 8.76 12.27 -9.39
C THR A 49 8.49 11.98 -10.86
N VAL A 50 9.22 12.63 -11.77
CA VAL A 50 9.12 12.36 -13.22
C VAL A 50 9.50 10.92 -13.54
N ALA A 51 10.58 10.39 -12.95
CA ALA A 51 10.99 9.00 -13.13
C ALA A 51 9.95 8.00 -12.61
N LEU A 52 9.40 8.22 -11.41
CA LEU A 52 8.34 7.39 -10.84
C LEU A 52 7.06 7.44 -11.70
N THR A 53 6.71 8.62 -12.21
CA THR A 53 5.57 8.80 -13.12
C THR A 53 5.79 8.07 -14.45
N ALA A 54 6.99 8.14 -15.00
CA ALA A 54 7.35 7.41 -16.22
C ALA A 54 7.28 5.89 -16.01
N ILE A 55 7.77 5.37 -14.88
CA ILE A 55 7.63 3.95 -14.50
C ILE A 55 6.15 3.56 -14.40
N PHE A 56 5.33 4.42 -13.79
CA PHE A 56 3.89 4.19 -13.68
C PHE A 56 3.22 4.12 -15.07
N ILE A 57 3.50 5.09 -15.96
CA ILE A 57 2.98 5.12 -17.33
C ILE A 57 3.45 3.91 -18.14
N ALA A 58 4.74 3.57 -18.07
CA ALA A 58 5.27 2.35 -18.70
C ALA A 58 4.55 1.11 -18.18
N GLY A 59 4.27 1.07 -16.87
CA GLY A 59 3.43 0.04 -16.27
C GLY A 59 2.01 -0.02 -16.83
N LEU A 60 1.39 1.11 -17.15
CA LEU A 60 0.06 1.15 -17.79
C LEU A 60 0.14 0.65 -19.24
N LEU A 61 1.18 1.02 -19.97
CA LEU A 61 1.43 0.57 -21.35
C LEU A 61 1.54 -0.95 -21.45
N PHE A 62 2.32 -1.57 -20.57
CA PHE A 62 2.41 -3.04 -20.50
C PHE A 62 1.07 -3.72 -20.16
N ARG A 63 0.11 -2.97 -19.60
CA ARG A 63 -1.24 -3.44 -19.29
C ARG A 63 -2.23 -3.26 -20.46
N GLY A 64 -1.75 -2.81 -21.63
CA GLY A 64 -2.57 -2.63 -22.83
C GLY A 64 -3.34 -1.30 -22.87
N PHE A 65 -2.97 -0.31 -22.05
CA PHE A 65 -3.53 1.04 -22.18
C PHE A 65 -3.06 1.69 -23.48
N ASP A 66 -4.00 2.18 -24.29
CA ASP A 66 -3.72 2.89 -25.53
C ASP A 66 -3.50 4.40 -25.24
N LEU A 67 -2.25 4.86 -25.38
CA LEU A 67 -1.88 6.28 -25.21
C LEU A 67 -2.60 7.20 -26.19
N ARG A 68 -3.13 6.66 -27.30
CA ARG A 68 -3.87 7.43 -28.31
C ARG A 68 -5.26 7.82 -27.84
N LYS A 69 -5.73 7.27 -26.71
CA LYS A 69 -7.00 7.61 -26.06
C LYS A 69 -6.74 8.30 -24.72
N PRO A 70 -6.28 9.56 -24.72
CA PRO A 70 -5.97 10.28 -23.49
C PRO A 70 -7.18 10.42 -22.56
N GLN A 71 -8.41 10.44 -23.09
CA GLN A 71 -9.61 10.40 -22.25
C GLN A 71 -9.70 9.11 -21.41
N GLN A 72 -9.23 7.96 -21.89
CA GLN A 72 -9.20 6.70 -21.13
C GLN A 72 -8.13 6.68 -20.05
N LEU A 73 -7.02 7.40 -20.25
CA LEU A 73 -5.98 7.58 -19.23
C LEU A 73 -6.45 8.53 -18.13
N VAL A 74 -7.02 9.66 -18.51
CA VAL A 74 -7.55 10.65 -17.57
C VAL A 74 -8.73 10.05 -16.80
N SER A 75 -9.71 9.47 -17.50
CA SER A 75 -10.80 8.78 -16.84
C SER A 75 -10.25 7.62 -16.01
N GLY A 76 -9.35 6.79 -16.52
CA GLY A 76 -8.72 5.70 -15.76
C GLY A 76 -8.07 6.18 -14.45
N ILE A 77 -7.38 7.31 -14.43
CA ILE A 77 -6.76 7.87 -13.22
C ILE A 77 -7.83 8.38 -12.25
N PHE A 78 -8.85 9.09 -12.72
CA PHE A 78 -9.91 9.63 -11.86
C PHE A 78 -10.92 8.54 -11.40
N TYR A 79 -11.22 7.56 -12.24
CA TYR A 79 -12.08 6.39 -11.97
C TYR A 79 -11.36 5.32 -11.14
N TYR A 80 -10.03 5.31 -11.12
CA TYR A 80 -9.26 4.50 -10.16
C TYR A 80 -9.55 4.91 -8.70
N PHE A 81 -10.12 6.11 -8.51
CA PHE A 81 -10.64 6.63 -7.25
C PHE A 81 -12.18 6.66 -7.22
N ASN A 82 -12.86 5.70 -7.86
CA ASN A 82 -14.31 5.47 -7.71
C ASN A 82 -14.70 4.96 -6.31
N THR A 83 -13.86 5.17 -5.30
CA THR A 83 -14.04 4.66 -3.95
C THR A 83 -15.33 5.18 -3.33
N LEU A 84 -15.72 6.42 -3.62
CA LEU A 84 -16.98 6.98 -3.11
C LEU A 84 -18.21 6.28 -3.71
N ASP A 85 -18.19 5.96 -5.01
CA ASP A 85 -19.28 5.21 -5.65
C ASP A 85 -19.39 3.81 -5.05
N LEU A 86 -18.26 3.15 -4.79
CA LEU A 86 -18.20 1.87 -4.11
C LEU A 86 -18.73 1.95 -2.66
N LEU A 87 -18.43 3.03 -1.92
CA LEU A 87 -19.02 3.25 -0.60
C LEU A 87 -20.55 3.35 -0.68
N VAL A 88 -21.09 4.07 -1.67
CA VAL A 88 -22.54 4.19 -1.87
C VAL A 88 -23.17 2.82 -2.13
N VAL A 89 -22.54 1.98 -2.95
CA VAL A 89 -23.01 0.59 -3.17
C VAL A 89 -23.05 -0.18 -1.85
N ALA A 90 -21.99 -0.10 -1.04
CA ALA A 90 -21.95 -0.82 0.23
C ALA A 90 -23.02 -0.33 1.22
N VAL A 91 -23.23 0.98 1.34
CA VAL A 91 -24.25 1.56 2.25
C VAL A 91 -25.67 1.29 1.77
N ARG A 92 -25.88 1.15 0.46
CA ARG A 92 -27.18 0.78 -0.13
C ARG A 92 -27.56 -0.66 0.20
N ASP A 93 -26.61 -1.58 0.06
CA ASP A 93 -26.89 -3.03 0.05
C ASP A 93 -26.66 -3.71 1.40
N PHE A 94 -25.84 -3.12 2.28
CA PHE A 94 -25.60 -3.62 3.62
C PHE A 94 -26.16 -2.70 4.68
N ARG A 95 -26.59 -3.27 5.81
CA ARG A 95 -26.82 -2.50 7.04
C ARG A 95 -25.50 -2.30 7.79
N PRO A 96 -25.35 -1.23 8.57
CA PRO A 96 -24.18 -1.06 9.42
C PRO A 96 -24.07 -2.26 10.36
N SER A 97 -22.88 -2.84 10.48
CA SER A 97 -22.68 -4.12 11.15
C SER A 97 -21.37 -4.18 11.94
N PHE A 98 -21.21 -5.28 12.68
CA PHE A 98 -20.05 -5.55 13.52
C PHE A 98 -19.34 -6.83 13.08
N LEU A 99 -18.03 -6.73 12.84
CA LEU A 99 -17.13 -7.83 12.48
C LEU A 99 -17.53 -8.66 11.25
N THR A 100 -18.27 -8.11 10.29
CA THR A 100 -18.70 -8.81 9.06
C THR A 100 -17.52 -9.31 8.21
N THR A 101 -16.52 -8.46 7.99
CA THR A 101 -15.33 -8.80 7.19
C THR A 101 -14.04 -8.83 8.02
N PHE A 102 -14.12 -8.48 9.30
CA PHE A 102 -12.98 -8.39 10.22
C PHE A 102 -12.14 -9.67 10.25
N PHE A 103 -12.75 -10.85 10.32
CA PHE A 103 -11.97 -12.09 10.43
C PHE A 103 -11.41 -12.61 9.10
N LEU A 104 -11.76 -12.02 7.95
CA LEU A 104 -11.35 -12.52 6.63
C LEU A 104 -9.82 -12.57 6.45
N PRO A 105 -9.02 -11.58 6.92
CA PRO A 105 -7.56 -11.66 6.86
C PRO A 105 -6.94 -12.90 7.51
N PHE A 106 -7.57 -13.44 8.57
CA PHE A 106 -7.07 -14.61 9.26
C PHE A 106 -7.21 -15.90 8.46
N ASN A 107 -8.13 -15.95 7.50
CA ASN A 107 -8.29 -17.10 6.61
C ASN A 107 -6.98 -17.42 5.86
N LYS A 108 -6.16 -16.41 5.59
CA LYS A 108 -4.87 -16.58 4.91
C LYS A 108 -3.89 -17.43 5.71
N PHE A 109 -3.97 -17.42 7.05
CA PHE A 109 -3.11 -18.25 7.90
C PHE A 109 -3.47 -19.73 7.86
N LEU A 110 -4.72 -20.05 7.55
CA LEU A 110 -5.21 -21.43 7.48
C LEU A 110 -4.85 -22.09 6.14
N THR A 111 -4.58 -21.29 5.10
CA THR A 111 -4.30 -21.78 3.74
C THR A 111 -3.05 -22.64 3.61
N PRO A 112 -1.88 -22.29 4.19
CA PRO A 112 -0.68 -23.14 4.11
C PRO A 112 -0.86 -24.51 4.76
N PHE A 113 -1.78 -24.64 5.72
CA PHE A 113 -2.06 -25.89 6.42
C PHE A 113 -3.17 -26.73 5.76
N GLY A 114 -3.69 -26.28 4.61
CA GLY A 114 -4.81 -26.95 3.93
C GLY A 114 -6.14 -26.87 4.69
N LEU A 115 -6.21 -26.04 5.74
CA LEU A 115 -7.38 -25.88 6.61
C LEU A 115 -8.40 -24.87 6.05
N SER A 116 -8.03 -24.12 5.01
CA SER A 116 -8.91 -23.13 4.37
C SER A 116 -9.49 -23.68 3.07
N ASN A 117 -10.82 -23.59 2.89
CA ASN A 117 -11.46 -23.80 1.59
C ASN A 117 -10.86 -22.84 0.52
N PRO A 118 -10.52 -23.30 -0.70
CA PRO A 118 -10.01 -22.47 -1.80
C PRO A 118 -10.89 -21.27 -2.20
N ASN A 119 -12.17 -21.29 -1.79
CA ASN A 119 -13.14 -20.23 -2.04
C ASN A 119 -13.23 -19.18 -0.92
N LEU A 120 -12.37 -19.27 0.12
CA LEU A 120 -12.36 -18.27 1.19
C LEU A 120 -11.78 -16.93 0.73
N TYR A 121 -12.43 -15.86 1.16
CA TYR A 121 -11.97 -14.49 0.98
C TYR A 121 -10.93 -14.14 2.07
N TYR A 122 -9.93 -13.35 1.69
CA TYR A 122 -8.80 -12.97 2.56
C TYR A 122 -8.85 -11.51 3.02
N ASP A 123 -9.82 -10.74 2.54
CA ASP A 123 -10.08 -9.37 2.95
C ASP A 123 -11.46 -8.95 2.42
N MET A 124 -11.88 -7.75 2.85
CA MET A 124 -13.12 -7.13 2.40
C MET A 124 -13.14 -6.89 0.88
N ASN A 125 -12.00 -6.47 0.29
CA ASN A 125 -11.91 -6.19 -1.14
C ASN A 125 -12.22 -7.44 -1.97
N HIS A 126 -11.70 -8.61 -1.56
CA HIS A 126 -11.98 -9.90 -2.18
C HIS A 126 -13.47 -10.25 -2.09
N PHE A 127 -14.05 -10.12 -0.90
CA PHE A 127 -15.45 -10.45 -0.64
C PHE A 127 -16.41 -9.58 -1.48
N LEU A 128 -16.23 -8.27 -1.46
CA LEU A 128 -17.09 -7.34 -2.19
C LEU A 128 -16.83 -7.37 -3.70
N THR A 129 -15.60 -7.60 -4.14
CA THR A 129 -15.30 -7.78 -5.58
C THR A 129 -15.98 -9.02 -6.12
N ALA A 130 -15.94 -10.14 -5.40
CA ALA A 130 -16.61 -11.36 -5.83
C ALA A 130 -18.14 -11.19 -5.94
N MET A 131 -18.73 -10.32 -5.11
CA MET A 131 -20.15 -10.01 -5.13
C MET A 131 -20.56 -9.06 -6.26
N TYR A 132 -19.85 -7.93 -6.44
CA TYR A 132 -20.27 -6.87 -7.35
C TYR A 132 -19.55 -6.87 -8.71
N PHE A 133 -18.39 -7.52 -8.79
CA PHE A 133 -17.54 -7.57 -9.99
C PHE A 133 -17.05 -9.01 -10.24
N PRO A 134 -17.96 -9.99 -10.44
CA PRO A 134 -17.60 -11.39 -10.54
C PRO A 134 -16.64 -11.68 -11.69
N GLU A 135 -16.76 -10.97 -12.82
CA GLU A 135 -15.85 -11.07 -13.97
C GLU A 135 -14.41 -10.69 -13.60
N ALA A 136 -14.23 -9.64 -12.78
CA ALA A 136 -12.91 -9.25 -12.28
C ALA A 136 -12.36 -10.31 -11.31
N TRP A 137 -13.22 -10.89 -10.46
CA TRP A 137 -12.80 -11.92 -9.53
C TRP A 137 -12.41 -13.25 -10.20
N GLN A 138 -13.03 -13.59 -11.35
CA GLN A 138 -12.66 -14.77 -12.13
C GLN A 138 -11.17 -14.75 -12.56
N ILE A 139 -10.64 -13.58 -12.89
CA ILE A 139 -9.22 -13.38 -13.17
C ILE A 139 -8.39 -13.01 -11.93
N ARG A 140 -8.97 -13.18 -10.74
CA ARG A 140 -8.39 -12.83 -9.42
C ARG A 140 -7.97 -11.36 -9.30
N ALA A 141 -8.63 -10.46 -10.04
CA ALA A 141 -8.49 -9.04 -9.86
C ALA A 141 -9.45 -8.53 -8.77
N THR A 142 -9.03 -7.53 -8.01
CA THR A 142 -9.78 -6.96 -6.90
C THR A 142 -10.06 -5.48 -7.13
N GLN A 143 -11.31 -5.07 -6.90
CA GLN A 143 -11.66 -3.67 -6.76
C GLN A 143 -11.19 -3.18 -5.39
N GLN A 144 -10.80 -1.91 -5.35
CA GLN A 144 -10.25 -1.28 -4.14
C GLN A 144 -11.37 -0.46 -3.51
N TRP A 145 -11.93 -0.97 -2.41
CA TRP A 145 -12.99 -0.30 -1.68
C TRP A 145 -12.36 0.67 -0.66
N PRO A 146 -13.04 1.78 -0.31
CA PRO A 146 -12.52 2.69 0.68
C PRO A 146 -12.54 2.08 2.09
N VAL A 147 -11.62 2.53 2.95
CA VAL A 147 -11.57 2.17 4.38
C VAL A 147 -12.90 2.47 5.09
N GLU A 148 -13.63 3.48 4.66
CA GLU A 148 -14.98 3.80 5.14
C GLU A 148 -15.94 2.61 5.03
N THR A 149 -15.80 1.78 3.99
CA THR A 149 -16.60 0.56 3.84
C THR A 149 -16.25 -0.46 4.92
N ASP A 150 -14.97 -0.59 5.25
CA ASP A 150 -14.49 -1.46 6.33
C ASP A 150 -15.00 -0.98 7.68
N LEU A 151 -14.95 0.33 7.93
CA LEU A 151 -15.52 0.93 9.14
C LEU A 151 -17.03 0.69 9.26
N TYR A 152 -17.75 0.78 8.14
CA TYR A 152 -19.19 0.55 8.07
C TYR A 152 -19.59 -0.90 8.36
N LEU A 153 -18.86 -1.87 7.78
CA LEU A 153 -19.15 -3.29 7.88
C LEU A 153 -18.65 -3.93 9.18
N ASN A 154 -17.64 -3.34 9.83
CA ASN A 154 -17.02 -3.94 11.02
C ASN A 154 -17.25 -3.16 12.31
N PHE A 155 -17.62 -1.88 12.25
CA PHE A 155 -17.65 -1.01 13.42
C PHE A 155 -18.80 0.00 13.42
N TYR A 156 -19.94 -0.30 12.76
CA TYR A 156 -21.10 0.58 12.66
C TYR A 156 -20.78 2.00 12.14
N PHE A 157 -19.69 2.14 11.36
CA PHE A 157 -19.12 3.41 10.88
C PHE A 157 -18.62 4.36 11.97
N PHE A 158 -19.50 4.84 12.86
CA PHE A 158 -19.17 5.78 13.94
C PHE A 158 -18.17 5.21 14.94
N GLY A 159 -18.34 3.94 15.34
CA GLY A 159 -17.36 3.25 16.18
C GLY A 159 -16.02 3.10 15.47
N GLY A 160 -16.08 2.86 14.15
CA GLY A 160 -14.91 2.74 13.28
C GLY A 160 -14.11 4.02 13.18
N LEU A 161 -14.75 5.19 13.16
CA LEU A 161 -14.05 6.48 13.13
C LEU A 161 -13.12 6.67 14.34
N TRP A 162 -13.58 6.32 15.54
CA TRP A 162 -12.74 6.38 16.74
C TRP A 162 -11.54 5.45 16.66
N ILE A 163 -11.75 4.21 16.19
CA ILE A 163 -10.69 3.23 15.98
C ILE A 163 -9.68 3.74 14.95
N PHE A 164 -10.16 4.30 13.85
CA PHE A 164 -9.34 4.89 12.80
C PHE A 164 -8.50 6.07 13.32
N PHE A 165 -9.09 6.98 14.09
CA PHE A 165 -8.34 8.10 14.69
C PHE A 165 -7.27 7.60 15.67
N LEU A 166 -7.59 6.61 16.50
CA LEU A 166 -6.61 5.99 17.40
C LEU A 166 -5.49 5.32 16.61
N TYR A 167 -5.82 4.58 15.55
CA TYR A 167 -4.85 3.95 14.66
C TYR A 167 -3.89 4.99 14.05
N MET A 168 -4.45 6.06 13.46
CA MET A 168 -3.67 7.17 12.88
C MET A 168 -2.79 7.87 13.92
N TYR A 169 -3.32 8.10 15.13
CA TYR A 169 -2.58 8.74 16.22
C TYR A 169 -1.36 7.92 16.64
N TRP A 170 -1.55 6.62 16.88
CA TRP A 170 -0.47 5.73 17.29
C TRP A 170 0.55 5.51 16.20
N LEU A 171 0.10 5.37 14.95
CA LEU A 171 0.99 5.24 13.80
C LEU A 171 1.87 6.49 13.65
N ASN A 172 1.28 7.69 13.73
CA ASN A 172 2.04 8.94 13.69
C ASN A 172 3.06 9.02 14.83
N LYS A 173 2.69 8.65 16.07
CA LYS A 173 3.64 8.59 17.18
C LYS A 173 4.80 7.62 16.90
N LEU A 174 4.51 6.46 16.33
CA LEU A 174 5.52 5.46 15.98
C LEU A 174 6.46 5.99 14.89
N CYS A 175 5.92 6.54 13.80
CA CYS A 175 6.71 7.13 12.71
C CYS A 175 7.64 8.24 13.23
N ARG A 176 7.11 9.18 14.03
CA ARG A 176 7.92 10.25 14.64
C ARG A 176 9.01 9.71 15.57
N TYR A 177 8.68 8.69 16.36
CA TYR A 177 9.66 8.03 17.21
C TYR A 177 10.79 7.39 16.40
N LEU A 178 10.46 6.69 15.30
CA LEU A 178 11.44 6.05 14.42
C LEU A 178 12.34 7.08 13.72
N GLU A 179 11.76 8.18 13.20
CA GLU A 179 12.51 9.25 12.54
C GLU A 179 13.45 9.98 13.50
N SER A 180 13.03 10.15 14.76
CA SER A 180 13.84 10.82 15.80
C SER A 180 15.14 10.08 16.14
N ARG A 181 15.22 8.77 15.83
CA ARG A 181 16.43 7.97 16.05
C ARG A 181 17.56 8.32 15.10
N ASN A 182 17.24 9.01 13.99
CA ASN A 182 18.21 9.49 13.03
C ASN A 182 19.12 8.39 12.44
N ASP A 183 18.56 7.19 12.26
CA ASP A 183 19.23 6.05 11.65
C ASP A 183 18.47 5.55 10.42
N LEU A 184 19.19 4.87 9.52
CA LEU A 184 18.64 4.36 8.26
C LEU A 184 17.46 3.42 8.49
N GLY A 185 17.55 2.56 9.50
CA GLY A 185 16.47 1.62 9.83
C GLY A 185 15.19 2.33 10.24
N GLY A 186 15.29 3.34 11.10
CA GLY A 186 14.16 4.13 11.59
C GLY A 186 13.48 4.91 10.46
N TRP A 187 14.26 5.58 9.62
CA TRP A 187 13.74 6.30 8.45
C TRP A 187 13.06 5.35 7.45
N LEU A 188 13.66 4.19 7.18
CA LEU A 188 13.06 3.18 6.28
C LEU A 188 11.76 2.62 6.83
N ALA A 189 11.74 2.27 8.12
CA ALA A 189 10.55 1.76 8.78
C ALA A 189 9.41 2.80 8.78
N SER A 190 9.71 4.07 9.11
CA SER A 190 8.72 5.16 9.06
C SER A 190 8.15 5.35 7.65
N PHE A 191 9.01 5.37 6.63
CA PHE A 191 8.59 5.49 5.23
C PHE A 191 7.68 4.33 4.81
N TRP A 192 8.06 3.10 5.14
CA TRP A 192 7.29 1.91 4.75
C TRP A 192 5.92 1.87 5.44
N LEU A 193 5.87 2.18 6.75
CA LEU A 193 4.61 2.30 7.49
C LEU A 193 3.69 3.36 6.85
N THR A 194 4.25 4.49 6.40
CA THR A 194 3.49 5.54 5.71
C THR A 194 2.94 5.06 4.36
N MET A 195 3.70 4.27 3.60
CA MET A 195 3.21 3.71 2.33
C MET A 195 2.08 2.68 2.55
N ILE A 196 2.18 1.86 3.60
CA ILE A 196 1.11 0.91 3.97
C ILE A 196 -0.18 1.64 4.33
N LEU A 197 -0.07 2.79 5.01
CA LEU A 197 -1.22 3.61 5.34
C LEU A 197 -2.05 4.00 4.11
N ILE A 198 -1.38 4.42 3.03
CA ILE A 198 -2.03 4.77 1.75
C ILE A 198 -2.76 3.54 1.19
N SER A 199 -2.20 2.34 1.37
CA SER A 199 -2.86 1.09 0.98
C SER A 199 -4.08 0.76 1.84
N HIS A 200 -4.04 1.03 3.15
CA HIS A 200 -5.16 0.79 4.08
C HIS A 200 -6.34 1.71 3.83
N LEU A 201 -6.10 2.96 3.45
CA LEU A 201 -7.15 3.88 3.00
C LEU A 201 -7.95 3.34 1.81
N ARG A 202 -7.36 2.41 1.05
CA ARG A 202 -7.92 1.76 -0.14
C ARG A 202 -8.28 0.30 0.11
N GLY A 203 -8.71 -0.02 1.31
CA GLY A 203 -9.22 -1.35 1.63
C GLY A 203 -9.76 -1.40 3.03
N SER A 204 -9.02 -2.06 3.91
CA SER A 204 -9.40 -2.26 5.31
C SER A 204 -8.33 -1.71 6.26
N LEU A 205 -8.72 -1.50 7.53
CA LEU A 205 -7.83 -1.05 8.59
C LEU A 205 -6.61 -1.96 8.80
N TYR A 206 -6.75 -3.24 8.46
CA TYR A 206 -5.63 -4.18 8.40
C TYR A 206 -5.92 -5.27 7.36
N ASN A 207 -4.90 -5.65 6.62
CA ASN A 207 -4.97 -6.67 5.58
C ASN A 207 -4.16 -7.92 5.98
N HIS A 208 -4.46 -9.04 5.32
CA HIS A 208 -3.71 -10.29 5.54
C HIS A 208 -2.21 -10.16 5.24
N THR A 209 -1.83 -9.20 4.39
CA THR A 209 -0.42 -8.90 4.07
C THR A 209 0.33 -8.30 5.26
N ASP A 210 -0.36 -7.58 6.14
CA ASP A 210 0.27 -6.84 7.24
C ASP A 210 0.95 -7.77 8.24
N PHE A 211 0.40 -8.98 8.39
CA PHE A 211 0.98 -10.04 9.21
C PHE A 211 2.38 -10.47 8.79
N TYR A 212 2.74 -10.30 7.52
CA TYR A 212 4.08 -10.58 7.00
C TYR A 212 4.90 -9.30 6.90
N VAL A 213 4.26 -8.18 6.56
CA VAL A 213 4.92 -6.91 6.32
C VAL A 213 5.40 -6.26 7.62
N PHE A 214 4.63 -6.28 8.71
CA PHE A 214 5.08 -5.68 9.97
C PHE A 214 6.28 -6.41 10.60
N PRO A 215 6.34 -7.76 10.67
CA PRO A 215 7.55 -8.45 11.08
C PRO A 215 8.75 -8.16 10.17
N MET A 216 8.52 -8.05 8.86
CA MET A 216 9.58 -7.69 7.91
C MET A 216 10.10 -6.26 8.18
N ILE A 217 9.22 -5.29 8.40
CA ILE A 217 9.62 -3.91 8.76
C ILE A 217 10.43 -3.91 10.04
N LEU A 218 9.99 -4.64 11.07
CA LEU A 218 10.71 -4.75 12.32
C LEU A 218 12.10 -5.36 12.12
N MET A 219 12.21 -6.42 11.33
CA MET A 219 13.49 -7.05 11.01
C MET A 219 14.42 -6.07 10.27
N VAL A 220 13.91 -5.37 9.25
CA VAL A 220 14.68 -4.38 8.48
C VAL A 220 15.15 -3.24 9.39
N TYR A 221 14.29 -2.74 10.27
CA TYR A 221 14.65 -1.77 11.29
C TYR A 221 15.81 -2.28 12.15
N LEU A 222 15.70 -3.49 12.71
CA LEU A 222 16.71 -4.08 13.58
C LEU A 222 18.06 -4.29 12.88
N LEU A 223 18.05 -4.66 11.60
CA LEU A 223 19.27 -4.87 10.80
C LEU A 223 19.96 -3.54 10.45
N LEU A 224 19.18 -2.50 10.19
CA LEU A 224 19.69 -1.24 9.65
C LEU A 224 19.86 -0.13 10.69
N LYS A 225 19.34 -0.30 11.92
CA LYS A 225 19.47 0.71 13.00
C LYS A 225 20.90 1.08 13.39
N ARG A 226 21.88 0.24 13.02
CA ARG A 226 23.31 0.51 13.25
C ARG A 226 23.88 1.60 12.34
N TYR A 227 23.23 1.87 11.20
CA TYR A 227 23.68 2.87 10.24
C TYR A 227 23.04 4.22 10.59
N LYS A 228 23.72 4.98 11.44
CA LYS A 228 23.29 6.33 11.81
C LYS A 228 23.61 7.31 10.69
N PHE A 229 22.73 8.28 10.49
CA PHE A 229 23.05 9.43 9.64
C PHE A 229 23.96 10.37 10.42
N ASP A 230 25.13 10.67 9.86
CA ASP A 230 26.12 11.53 10.50
C ASP A 230 25.57 12.97 10.57
N PRO A 231 25.41 13.56 11.77
CA PRO A 231 24.96 14.94 11.90
C PRO A 231 25.94 15.95 11.28
N ALA A 232 27.19 15.57 11.00
CA ALA A 232 28.19 16.45 10.38
C ALA A 232 28.08 16.56 8.84
N GLN A 233 27.16 15.84 8.20
CA GLN A 233 26.85 15.95 6.76
C GLN A 233 25.55 16.72 6.46
N LEU A 234 25.01 17.41 7.48
CA LEU A 234 23.92 18.39 7.39
C LEU A 234 24.46 19.78 7.05
#